data_AF-A0A7V6DBU7-F1
#
_entry.id   AF-A0A7V6DBU7-F1
#
_cell.length_a   1.000
_cell.length_b   1.000
_cell.length_c   1.000
_cell.angle_alpha   90.00
_cell.angle_beta   90.00
_cell.angle_gamma   90.00
#
_symmetry.space_group_name_H-M   'P 1'
#
loop_
_entity.id
_entity.type
_entity.pdbx_description
1 polymer ?
#
loop_
_entity_poly.entity_id
_entity_poly.type
_entity_poly.pdbx_seq_one_letter_code
_entity_poly.pdbx_strand_id
1 'polypeptide(L)'
;MATLQATRTQWTPAELKQRLDRGEQMFILDVRNRDEFEAWRIEGRTKIPTINVPYFDILEAGGAEDIIESVVNYARAELVNQLPKDRPILVVCAKGGTSDLVAEGLRQLGYEAINLAGGTLAWGNYYDVKTVVEEPALSIYQVSRPARGCLSYVVASNGEAVIIDPLRHVDNYLRLAEEKDLQIRLILDTHAHADHISGGAELAQRLGVPYYLHPYDGIHPIDVLPAKLPYQPLWDGQRFQVGEATIETIHIPGHTLGNVVYLV
;
A
#
# COMPACT_ATOMS: atom_id res chain seq x y z
N MET A 1 6.30 -24.93 -32.00
CA MET A 1 5.28 -25.25 -30.99
C MET A 1 5.35 -24.19 -29.92
N ALA A 2 4.45 -23.20 -29.98
CA ALA A 2 4.36 -22.16 -28.96
C ALA A 2 3.88 -22.82 -27.66
N THR A 3 4.69 -22.73 -26.61
CA THR A 3 4.31 -23.13 -25.27
C THR A 3 3.06 -22.34 -24.90
N LEU A 4 1.94 -23.02 -24.71
CA LEU A 4 0.72 -22.46 -24.12
C LEU A 4 1.11 -21.91 -22.75
N GLN A 5 1.38 -20.61 -22.65
CA GLN A 5 1.38 -19.93 -21.37
C GLN A 5 -0.02 -20.12 -20.81
N ALA A 6 -0.16 -20.89 -19.73
CA ALA A 6 -1.40 -20.96 -18.99
C ALA A 6 -1.82 -19.52 -18.68
N THR A 7 -2.96 -19.08 -19.21
CA THR A 7 -3.50 -17.75 -18.96
C THR A 7 -3.66 -17.62 -17.46
N ARG A 8 -2.84 -16.78 -16.83
CA ARG A 8 -2.87 -16.61 -15.37
C ARG A 8 -4.25 -16.08 -14.99
N THR A 9 -4.95 -16.77 -14.12
CA THR A 9 -6.31 -16.38 -13.67
C THR A 9 -6.30 -15.46 -12.46
N GLN A 10 -5.12 -15.23 -11.87
CA GLN A 10 -4.97 -14.47 -10.63
C GLN A 10 -3.68 -13.65 -10.64
N TRP A 11 -3.74 -12.44 -10.06
CA TRP A 11 -2.58 -11.60 -9.73
C TRP A 11 -2.46 -11.43 -8.21
N THR A 12 -1.24 -11.45 -7.72
CA THR A 12 -0.91 -11.01 -6.36
C THR A 12 -0.90 -9.47 -6.25
N PRO A 13 -0.97 -8.89 -5.04
CA PRO A 13 -0.75 -7.46 -4.85
C PRO A 13 0.57 -6.94 -5.44
N ALA A 14 1.66 -7.72 -5.31
CA ALA A 14 2.95 -7.35 -5.90
C ALA A 14 2.90 -7.29 -7.43
N GLU A 15 2.26 -8.28 -8.05
CA GLU A 15 2.05 -8.32 -9.50
C GLU A 15 1.14 -7.19 -9.99
N LEU A 16 0.12 -6.81 -9.22
CA LEU A 16 -0.70 -5.65 -9.51
C LEU A 16 0.13 -4.37 -9.44
N LYS A 17 0.92 -4.17 -8.37
CA LYS A 17 1.79 -3.00 -8.20
C LYS A 17 2.75 -2.83 -9.38
N GLN A 18 3.44 -3.90 -9.80
CA GLN A 18 4.36 -3.86 -10.94
C GLN A 18 3.66 -3.42 -12.24
N ARG A 19 2.44 -3.91 -12.48
CA ARG A 19 1.65 -3.52 -13.67
C ARG A 19 1.23 -2.05 -13.62
N LEU A 20 0.79 -1.58 -12.46
CA LEU A 20 0.43 -0.19 -12.24
C LEU A 20 1.62 0.75 -12.44
N ASP A 21 2.81 0.36 -11.98
CA ASP A 21 4.05 1.12 -12.17
C ASP A 21 4.47 1.19 -13.65
N ARG A 22 4.26 0.10 -14.39
CA ARG A 22 4.51 0.02 -15.84
C ARG A 22 3.45 0.75 -16.68
N GLY A 23 2.35 1.19 -16.05
CA GLY A 23 1.24 1.83 -16.77
C GLY A 23 0.51 0.88 -17.72
N GLU A 24 0.50 -0.42 -17.41
CA GLU A 24 -0.21 -1.42 -18.21
C GLU A 24 -1.70 -1.08 -18.29
N GLN A 25 -2.26 -1.19 -19.49
CA GLN A 25 -3.68 -0.95 -19.72
C GLN A 25 -4.49 -2.12 -19.18
N MET A 26 -5.42 -1.83 -18.29
CA MET A 26 -6.36 -2.81 -17.74
C MET A 26 -7.71 -2.15 -17.48
N PHE A 27 -8.71 -2.96 -17.15
CA PHE A 27 -10.02 -2.52 -16.71
C PHE A 27 -10.31 -3.13 -15.33
N ILE A 28 -10.99 -2.40 -14.45
CA ILE A 28 -11.38 -2.92 -13.13
C ILE A 28 -12.89 -3.13 -13.09
N LEU A 29 -13.30 -4.35 -12.77
CA LEU A 29 -14.66 -4.67 -12.35
C LEU A 29 -14.66 -4.84 -10.83
N ASP A 30 -15.15 -3.83 -10.11
CA ASP A 30 -15.25 -3.90 -8.66
C ASP A 30 -16.62 -4.44 -8.26
N VAL A 31 -16.65 -5.61 -7.61
CA VAL A 31 -17.89 -6.28 -7.20
C VAL A 31 -18.20 -6.11 -5.71
N ARG A 32 -17.49 -5.21 -5.02
CA ARG A 32 -17.82 -4.83 -3.64
C ARG A 32 -19.12 -4.04 -3.59
N ASN A 33 -19.64 -3.89 -2.37
CA ASN A 33 -20.77 -3.00 -2.14
C ASN A 33 -20.41 -1.56 -2.49
N ARG A 34 -21.42 -0.74 -2.81
CA ARG A 34 -21.24 0.62 -3.33
C ARG A 34 -20.51 1.51 -2.32
N ASP A 35 -20.84 1.39 -1.04
CA ASP A 35 -20.20 2.10 0.06
C ASP A 35 -18.70 1.74 0.19
N GLU A 36 -18.34 0.46 0.08
CA GLU A 36 -16.93 0.04 0.09
C GLU A 36 -16.14 0.59 -1.10
N PHE A 37 -16.77 0.68 -2.27
CA PHE A 37 -16.18 1.22 -3.50
C PHE A 37 -16.08 2.75 -3.49
N GLU A 38 -17.06 3.44 -2.91
CA GLU A 38 -17.06 4.89 -2.72
C GLU A 38 -16.03 5.32 -1.67
N ALA A 39 -15.84 4.52 -0.62
CA ALA A 39 -14.86 4.79 0.41
C ALA A 39 -13.43 4.82 -0.13
N TRP A 40 -13.08 3.90 -1.04
CA TRP A 40 -11.77 3.90 -1.71
C TRP A 40 -11.71 2.93 -2.90
N ARG A 41 -10.74 3.18 -3.80
CA ARG A 41 -10.57 2.45 -5.06
C ARG A 41 -9.12 2.09 -5.31
N ILE A 42 -8.89 1.09 -6.16
CA ILE A 42 -7.55 0.82 -6.69
C ILE A 42 -7.27 1.87 -7.77
N GLU A 43 -6.16 2.57 -7.61
CA GLU A 43 -5.73 3.63 -8.50
C GLU A 43 -4.33 3.36 -9.04
N GLY A 44 -4.01 3.97 -10.18
CA GLY A 44 -2.70 3.90 -10.80
C GLY A 44 -2.22 5.29 -11.21
N ARG A 45 -1.02 5.36 -11.81
CA ARG A 45 -0.48 6.62 -12.35
C ARG A 45 -1.38 7.28 -13.39
N THR A 46 -2.10 6.46 -14.14
CA THR A 46 -3.12 6.89 -15.09
C THR A 46 -4.48 6.38 -14.64
N LYS A 47 -5.54 7.10 -15.02
CA LYS A 47 -6.91 6.70 -14.70
C LYS A 47 -7.21 5.34 -15.31
N ILE A 48 -7.54 4.38 -14.45
CA ILE A 48 -7.97 3.04 -14.86
C ILE A 48 -9.48 3.08 -15.09
N PRO A 49 -9.99 2.65 -16.26
CA PRO A 49 -11.42 2.45 -16.45
C PRO A 49 -11.96 1.44 -15.45
N THR A 50 -12.98 1.87 -14.69
CA THR A 50 -13.54 1.08 -13.58
C THR A 50 -15.05 1.20 -13.57
N ILE A 51 -15.74 0.08 -13.40
CA ILE A 51 -17.17 0.04 -13.04
C ILE A 51 -17.35 -0.71 -11.72
N ASN A 52 -18.33 -0.30 -10.94
CA ASN A 52 -18.73 -1.00 -9.73
C ASN A 52 -20.11 -1.63 -9.93
N VAL A 53 -20.16 -2.95 -9.78
CA VAL A 53 -21.38 -3.74 -9.88
C VAL A 53 -21.40 -4.69 -8.69
N PRO A 54 -22.13 -4.34 -7.61
CA PRO A 54 -22.20 -5.17 -6.42
C PRO A 54 -22.54 -6.63 -6.76
N TYR A 55 -21.84 -7.57 -6.13
CA TYR A 55 -22.03 -8.99 -6.41
C TYR A 55 -23.48 -9.45 -6.23
N PHE A 56 -24.20 -8.88 -5.26
CA PHE A 56 -25.62 -9.21 -5.04
C PHE A 56 -26.49 -8.82 -6.23
N ASP A 57 -26.24 -7.66 -6.85
CA ASP A 57 -26.95 -7.21 -8.06
C ASP A 57 -26.72 -8.21 -9.21
N ILE A 58 -25.49 -8.76 -9.33
CA ILE A 58 -25.15 -9.79 -10.33
C ILE A 58 -25.95 -11.07 -10.10
N LEU A 59 -26.01 -11.55 -8.85
CA LEU A 59 -26.70 -12.80 -8.53
C LEU A 59 -28.22 -12.69 -8.70
N GLU A 60 -28.81 -11.58 -8.26
CA GLU A 60 -30.27 -11.37 -8.30
C GLU A 60 -30.76 -11.26 -9.75
N ALA A 61 -30.10 -10.44 -10.57
CA ALA A 61 -30.50 -10.27 -11.97
C ALA A 61 -30.06 -11.45 -12.86
N GLY A 62 -29.01 -12.19 -12.50
CA GLY A 62 -28.58 -13.39 -13.22
C GLY A 62 -29.51 -14.61 -13.01
N GLY A 63 -30.16 -14.69 -11.84
CA GLY A 63 -31.35 -15.52 -11.60
C GLY A 63 -31.18 -17.04 -11.69
N ALA A 64 -29.94 -17.56 -11.73
CA ALA A 64 -29.67 -19.00 -11.78
C ALA A 64 -29.33 -19.59 -10.40
N GLU A 65 -29.56 -20.90 -10.22
CA GLU A 65 -29.16 -21.63 -9.01
C GLU A 65 -27.64 -21.75 -8.90
N ASP A 66 -26.96 -21.98 -10.03
CA ASP A 66 -25.50 -21.97 -10.10
C ASP A 66 -24.97 -20.53 -10.16
N ILE A 67 -23.98 -20.23 -9.31
CA ILE A 67 -23.40 -18.90 -9.18
C ILE A 67 -22.74 -18.47 -10.49
N ILE A 68 -22.00 -19.36 -11.15
CA ILE A 68 -21.26 -19.03 -12.37
C ILE A 68 -22.24 -18.82 -13.52
N GLU A 69 -23.28 -19.64 -13.61
CA GLU A 69 -24.37 -19.45 -14.57
C GLU A 69 -25.07 -18.09 -14.36
N SER A 70 -25.32 -17.72 -13.11
CA SER A 70 -25.93 -16.41 -12.78
C SER A 70 -25.03 -15.24 -13.24
N VAL A 71 -23.72 -15.33 -12.97
CA VAL A 71 -22.73 -14.36 -13.48
C VAL A 71 -22.74 -14.30 -15.00
N VAL A 72 -22.76 -15.45 -15.69
CA VAL A 72 -22.77 -15.55 -17.15
C VAL A 72 -24.03 -14.89 -17.73
N ASN A 73 -25.20 -15.16 -17.14
CA ASN A 73 -26.48 -14.57 -17.55
C ASN A 73 -26.47 -13.05 -17.40
N TYR A 74 -26.07 -12.56 -16.22
CA TYR A 74 -25.95 -11.13 -15.96
C TYR A 74 -24.97 -10.46 -16.91
N ALA A 75 -23.77 -11.04 -17.08
CA ALA A 75 -22.73 -10.44 -17.91
C ALA A 75 -23.12 -10.37 -19.40
N ARG A 76 -23.89 -11.35 -19.90
CA ARG A 76 -24.45 -11.31 -21.27
C ARG A 76 -25.49 -10.21 -21.44
N ALA A 77 -26.35 -10.02 -20.43
CA ALA A 77 -27.41 -9.03 -20.47
C ALA A 77 -26.88 -7.60 -20.30
N GLU A 78 -26.05 -7.37 -19.29
CA GLU A 78 -25.74 -6.03 -18.79
C GLU A 78 -24.29 -5.58 -19.05
N LEU A 79 -23.33 -6.51 -19.09
CA LEU A 79 -21.90 -6.17 -19.12
C LEU A 79 -21.25 -6.27 -20.50
N VAL A 80 -21.87 -6.94 -21.46
CA VAL A 80 -21.27 -7.26 -22.77
C VAL A 80 -20.82 -6.03 -23.56
N ASN A 81 -21.52 -4.90 -23.40
CA ASN A 81 -21.21 -3.65 -24.09
C ASN A 81 -20.33 -2.70 -23.26
N GLN A 82 -20.04 -3.06 -22.00
CA GLN A 82 -19.26 -2.24 -21.08
C GLN A 82 -17.85 -2.79 -20.86
N LEU A 83 -17.67 -4.11 -20.95
CA LEU A 83 -16.41 -4.77 -20.70
C LEU A 83 -15.52 -4.83 -21.95
N PRO A 84 -14.23 -4.50 -21.83
CA PRO A 84 -13.31 -4.58 -22.95
C PRO A 84 -12.92 -6.02 -23.26
N LYS A 85 -12.63 -6.30 -24.54
CA LYS A 85 -12.07 -7.57 -25.02
C LYS A 85 -10.59 -7.47 -25.42
N ASP A 86 -10.03 -6.27 -25.42
CA ASP A 86 -8.67 -5.96 -25.89
C ASP A 86 -7.63 -5.88 -24.76
N ARG A 87 -8.06 -6.03 -23.50
CA ARG A 87 -7.20 -5.88 -22.31
C ARG A 87 -7.71 -6.73 -21.14
N PRO A 88 -6.86 -7.04 -20.15
CA PRO A 88 -7.27 -7.77 -18.96
C PRO A 88 -8.29 -6.98 -18.12
N ILE A 89 -9.25 -7.73 -17.56
CA ILE A 89 -10.24 -7.25 -16.59
C ILE A 89 -9.82 -7.76 -15.22
N LEU A 90 -9.32 -6.87 -14.36
CA LEU A 90 -9.08 -7.17 -12.95
C LEU A 90 -10.43 -7.11 -12.21
N VAL A 91 -10.92 -8.27 -11.80
CA VAL A 91 -12.12 -8.39 -10.98
C VAL A 91 -11.72 -8.36 -9.52
N VAL A 92 -12.32 -7.47 -8.73
CA VAL A 92 -11.96 -7.29 -7.32
C VAL A 92 -13.16 -7.34 -6.39
N CYS A 93 -12.99 -8.03 -5.28
CA CYS A 93 -13.86 -7.94 -4.11
C CYS A 93 -13.01 -7.72 -2.85
N ALA A 94 -13.63 -7.69 -1.67
CA ALA A 94 -12.91 -7.47 -0.41
C ALA A 94 -11.80 -8.51 -0.14
N LYS A 95 -12.07 -9.80 -0.38
CA LYS A 95 -11.16 -10.92 0.00
C LYS A 95 -10.68 -11.79 -1.16
N GLY A 96 -11.13 -11.52 -2.39
CA GLY A 96 -10.74 -12.27 -3.59
C GLY A 96 -11.62 -13.49 -3.90
N GLY A 97 -12.45 -13.98 -2.98
CA GLY A 97 -13.29 -15.17 -3.22
C GLY A 97 -14.44 -14.91 -4.20
N THR A 98 -15.26 -13.90 -3.90
CA THR A 98 -16.38 -13.50 -4.76
C THR A 98 -15.94 -13.05 -6.15
N SER A 99 -14.86 -12.28 -6.23
CA SER A 99 -14.31 -11.83 -7.51
C SER A 99 -13.76 -12.98 -8.35
N ASP A 100 -13.30 -14.08 -7.74
CA ASP A 100 -12.86 -15.26 -8.47
C ASP A 100 -14.02 -15.95 -9.20
N LEU A 101 -15.17 -16.10 -8.53
CA LEU A 101 -16.39 -16.65 -9.13
C LEU A 101 -16.89 -15.78 -10.28
N VAL A 102 -16.86 -14.46 -10.10
CA VAL A 102 -17.25 -13.52 -11.17
C VAL A 102 -16.25 -13.57 -12.33
N ALA A 103 -14.95 -13.61 -12.04
CA ALA A 103 -13.91 -13.73 -13.07
C ALA A 103 -14.06 -15.05 -13.85
N GLU A 104 -14.44 -16.14 -13.20
CA GLU A 104 -14.71 -17.42 -13.86
C GLU A 104 -15.87 -17.33 -14.86
N GLY A 105 -17.00 -16.74 -14.45
CA GLY A 105 -18.12 -16.52 -15.38
C GLY A 105 -17.74 -15.66 -16.57
N LEU A 106 -16.94 -14.61 -16.37
CA LEU A 106 -16.42 -13.79 -17.46
C LEU A 106 -15.45 -14.55 -18.37
N ARG A 107 -14.62 -15.45 -17.84
CA ARG A 107 -13.74 -16.32 -18.65
C ARG A 107 -14.55 -17.26 -19.54
N GLN A 108 -15.69 -17.79 -19.09
CA GLN A 108 -16.58 -18.59 -19.93
C GLN A 108 -17.18 -17.79 -21.11
N LEU A 109 -17.24 -16.47 -21.00
CA LEU A 109 -17.64 -15.56 -22.08
C LEU A 109 -16.47 -15.10 -22.97
N GLY A 110 -15.25 -15.60 -22.71
CA GLY A 110 -14.05 -15.31 -23.48
C GLY A 110 -13.33 -14.01 -23.08
N TYR A 111 -13.63 -13.44 -21.91
CA TYR A 111 -12.85 -12.31 -21.39
C TYR A 111 -11.57 -12.79 -20.70
N GLU A 112 -10.51 -11.98 -20.80
CA GLU A 112 -9.31 -12.13 -19.98
C GLU A 112 -9.58 -11.58 -18.56
N ALA A 113 -10.36 -12.31 -17.77
CA ALA A 113 -10.72 -11.91 -16.42
C ALA A 113 -9.78 -12.50 -15.36
N ILE A 114 -9.23 -11.62 -14.53
CA ILE A 114 -8.18 -11.89 -13.54
C ILE A 114 -8.71 -11.58 -12.15
N ASN A 115 -8.53 -12.50 -11.20
CA ASN A 115 -8.82 -12.27 -9.80
C ASN A 115 -7.63 -11.59 -9.08
N LEU A 116 -7.91 -10.74 -8.09
CA LEU A 116 -6.89 -10.25 -7.18
C LEU A 116 -6.77 -11.17 -5.96
N ALA A 117 -5.61 -11.80 -5.78
CA ALA A 117 -5.31 -12.68 -4.67
C ALA A 117 -5.51 -11.95 -3.32
N GLY A 118 -6.41 -12.47 -2.48
CA GLY A 118 -6.75 -11.85 -1.19
C GLY A 118 -7.54 -10.54 -1.30
N GLY A 119 -7.97 -10.16 -2.51
CA GLY A 119 -8.84 -9.03 -2.78
C GLY A 119 -8.24 -7.67 -2.42
N THR A 120 -9.13 -6.68 -2.32
CA THR A 120 -8.77 -5.31 -1.94
C THR A 120 -8.24 -5.22 -0.51
N LEU A 121 -8.55 -6.17 0.37
CA LEU A 121 -7.95 -6.25 1.71
C LEU A 121 -6.45 -6.57 1.63
N ALA A 122 -6.04 -7.53 0.81
CA ALA A 122 -4.64 -7.85 0.62
C ALA A 122 -3.89 -6.70 -0.06
N TRP A 123 -4.48 -6.08 -1.08
CA TRP A 123 -3.92 -4.87 -1.71
C TRP A 123 -3.81 -3.70 -0.72
N GLY A 124 -4.85 -3.48 0.06
CA GLY A 124 -4.90 -2.46 1.10
C GLY A 124 -3.79 -2.63 2.14
N ASN A 125 -3.31 -3.85 2.37
CA ASN A 125 -2.27 -4.15 3.35
C ASN A 125 -0.92 -4.50 2.70
N TYR A 126 -0.80 -4.36 1.39
CA TYR A 126 0.43 -4.63 0.65
C TYR A 126 1.46 -3.52 0.85
N TYR A 127 2.71 -3.93 1.02
CA TYR A 127 3.87 -3.06 1.16
C TYR A 127 4.85 -3.39 0.03
N ASP A 128 5.39 -2.34 -0.57
CA ASP A 128 6.39 -2.43 -1.61
C ASP A 128 7.66 -1.73 -1.12
N VAL A 129 8.81 -2.35 -1.34
CA VAL A 129 10.12 -1.81 -0.94
C VAL A 129 10.94 -1.58 -2.20
N LYS A 130 11.38 -0.35 -2.38
CA LYS A 130 12.23 0.06 -3.51
C LYS A 130 13.54 0.63 -3.00
N THR A 131 14.65 0.12 -3.51
CA THR A 131 15.96 0.77 -3.35
C THR A 131 15.99 2.06 -4.16
N VAL A 132 16.20 3.19 -3.48
CA VAL A 132 16.30 4.54 -4.08
C VAL A 132 17.76 4.94 -4.26
N VAL A 133 18.61 4.63 -3.28
CA VAL A 133 20.05 4.83 -3.30
C VAL A 133 20.73 3.53 -2.88
N GLU A 134 21.78 3.13 -3.58
CA GLU A 134 22.61 1.96 -3.27
C GLU A 134 24.07 2.30 -3.56
N GLU A 135 24.74 2.85 -2.57
CA GLU A 135 26.15 3.23 -2.62
C GLU A 135 26.92 2.59 -1.45
N PRO A 136 28.25 2.42 -1.54
CA PRO A 136 29.02 1.76 -0.48
C PRO A 136 28.85 2.39 0.91
N ALA A 137 28.67 3.72 0.97
CA ALA A 137 28.55 4.48 2.22
C ALA A 137 27.10 4.76 2.63
N LEU A 138 26.13 4.57 1.74
CA LEU A 138 24.73 4.97 1.96
C LEU A 138 23.77 4.14 1.11
N SER A 139 22.76 3.57 1.76
CA SER A 139 21.61 2.96 1.11
C SER A 139 20.32 3.59 1.61
N ILE A 140 19.39 3.89 0.70
CA ILE A 140 18.06 4.39 1.04
C ILE A 140 17.02 3.46 0.44
N TYR A 141 16.22 2.85 1.30
CA TYR A 141 15.09 2.01 0.92
C TYR A 141 13.79 2.75 1.19
N GLN A 142 13.00 2.97 0.15
CA GLN A 142 11.66 3.51 0.27
C GLN A 142 10.68 2.36 0.50
N VAL A 143 10.02 2.36 1.65
CA VAL A 143 8.92 1.48 1.98
C VAL A 143 7.63 2.23 1.67
N SER A 144 6.75 1.65 0.85
CA SER A 144 5.49 2.27 0.46
C SER A 144 4.32 1.35 0.75
N ARG A 145 3.17 1.94 1.11
CA ARG A 145 1.88 1.26 1.17
C ARG A 145 0.99 1.81 0.05
N PRO A 146 1.06 1.26 -1.16
CA PRO A 146 0.53 1.90 -2.37
C PRO A 146 -0.95 2.25 -2.28
N ALA A 147 -1.75 1.35 -1.69
CA ALA A 147 -3.18 1.54 -1.53
C ALA A 147 -3.58 2.71 -0.60
N ARG A 148 -2.63 3.29 0.15
CA ARG A 148 -2.87 4.44 1.04
C ARG A 148 -2.08 5.67 0.65
N GLY A 149 -1.15 5.57 -0.30
CA GLY A 149 -0.26 6.68 -0.66
C GLY A 149 0.79 7.03 0.40
N CYS A 150 0.95 6.22 1.44
CA CYS A 150 1.91 6.49 2.51
C CYS A 150 3.31 5.98 2.13
N LEU A 151 4.33 6.78 2.45
CA LEU A 151 5.74 6.46 2.26
C LEU A 151 6.46 6.48 3.61
N SER A 152 7.48 5.65 3.70
CA SER A 152 8.44 5.56 4.80
C SER A 152 9.81 5.25 4.21
N TYR A 153 10.87 5.55 4.95
CA TYR A 153 12.24 5.35 4.48
C TYR A 153 13.07 4.61 5.52
N VAL A 154 13.92 3.70 5.05
CA VAL A 154 15.02 3.13 5.82
C VAL A 154 16.32 3.66 5.23
N VAL A 155 17.03 4.48 5.99
CA VAL A 155 18.32 5.05 5.60
C VAL A 155 19.39 4.28 6.35
N ALA A 156 20.33 3.67 5.61
CA ALA A 156 21.31 2.75 6.14
C ALA A 156 22.73 3.12 5.72
N SER A 157 23.69 2.89 6.60
CA SER A 157 25.13 3.08 6.34
C SER A 157 25.93 2.15 7.25
N ASN A 158 26.88 1.43 6.68
CA ASN A 158 27.79 0.50 7.39
C ASN A 158 27.10 -0.44 8.41
N GLY A 159 25.98 -1.05 8.00
CA GLY A 159 25.22 -1.99 8.85
C GLY A 159 24.32 -1.34 9.90
N GLU A 160 24.35 -0.02 10.06
CA GLU A 160 23.40 0.72 10.91
C GLU A 160 22.29 1.35 10.07
N ALA A 161 21.11 1.54 10.66
CA ALA A 161 20.01 2.18 9.97
C ALA A 161 19.10 3.01 10.88
N VAL A 162 18.40 3.96 10.28
CA VAL A 162 17.26 4.69 10.85
C VAL A 162 16.01 4.40 10.05
N ILE A 163 14.86 4.37 10.72
CA ILE A 163 13.55 4.31 10.06
C ILE A 163 12.88 5.67 10.22
N ILE A 164 12.43 6.24 9.10
CA ILE A 164 11.74 7.53 9.00
C ILE A 164 10.29 7.28 8.58
N ASP A 165 9.35 7.86 9.31
CA ASP A 165 7.89 7.75 9.09
C ASP A 165 7.37 6.30 9.06
N PRO A 166 7.72 5.44 10.04
CA PRO A 166 7.29 4.05 10.02
C PRO A 166 5.77 3.91 10.02
N LEU A 167 5.24 3.18 9.06
CA LEU A 167 3.82 2.79 9.02
C LEU A 167 3.48 1.70 10.05
N ARG A 168 2.20 1.60 10.45
CA ARG A 168 1.68 0.66 11.47
C ARG A 168 2.06 -0.83 11.38
N HIS A 169 2.42 -1.36 10.21
CA HIS A 169 2.79 -2.78 10.09
C HIS A 169 4.29 -2.94 10.29
N VAL A 170 4.71 -2.87 11.56
CA VAL A 170 6.11 -2.78 11.97
C VAL A 170 6.97 -3.97 11.53
N ASP A 171 6.37 -5.14 11.38
CA ASP A 171 7.09 -6.37 10.98
C ASP A 171 7.70 -6.28 9.58
N ASN A 172 7.19 -5.40 8.71
CA ASN A 172 7.80 -5.17 7.39
C ASN A 172 9.19 -4.52 7.50
N TYR A 173 9.39 -3.65 8.49
CA TYR A 173 10.70 -3.02 8.73
C TYR A 173 11.67 -3.99 9.39
N LEU A 174 11.18 -4.80 10.34
CA LEU A 174 11.99 -5.83 10.98
C LEU A 174 12.51 -6.86 9.97
N ARG A 175 11.64 -7.30 9.04
CA ARG A 175 12.04 -8.20 7.96
C ARG A 175 13.04 -7.55 7.00
N LEU A 176 12.81 -6.30 6.61
CA LEU A 176 13.76 -5.57 5.75
C LEU A 176 15.13 -5.41 6.43
N ALA A 177 15.15 -5.12 7.73
CA ALA A 177 16.38 -5.02 8.50
C ALA A 177 17.12 -6.36 8.56
N GLU A 178 16.42 -7.47 8.79
CA GLU A 178 16.98 -8.83 8.76
C GLU A 178 17.53 -9.21 7.37
N GLU A 179 16.74 -8.99 6.31
CA GLU A 179 17.12 -9.28 4.92
C GLU A 179 18.37 -8.50 4.46
N LYS A 180 18.61 -7.32 5.04
CA LYS A 180 19.72 -6.42 4.70
C LYS A 180 20.84 -6.39 5.74
N ASP A 181 20.76 -7.23 6.77
CA ASP A 181 21.71 -7.28 7.90
C ASP A 181 21.93 -5.89 8.54
N LEU A 182 20.83 -5.20 8.86
CA LEU A 182 20.83 -3.84 9.41
C LEU A 182 20.46 -3.82 10.89
N GLN A 183 21.24 -3.08 11.68
CA GLN A 183 20.93 -2.72 13.04
C GLN A 183 20.21 -1.37 13.07
N ILE A 184 18.90 -1.39 13.33
CA ILE A 184 18.14 -0.15 13.54
C ILE A 184 18.62 0.53 14.82
N ARG A 185 19.02 1.81 14.74
CA ARG A 185 19.58 2.59 15.85
C ARG A 185 18.65 3.63 16.42
N LEU A 186 17.74 4.17 15.62
CA LEU A 186 16.73 5.14 16.04
C LEU A 186 15.56 5.16 15.06
N ILE A 187 14.46 5.77 15.50
CA ILE A 187 13.24 5.96 14.74
C ILE A 187 12.90 7.44 14.72
N LEU A 188 12.50 7.95 13.56
CA LEU A 188 12.21 9.35 13.30
C LEU A 188 10.82 9.50 12.69
N ASP A 189 10.03 10.47 13.14
CA ASP A 189 8.83 10.94 12.44
C ASP A 189 9.04 12.38 11.97
N THR A 190 8.73 12.65 10.70
CA THR A 190 8.77 13.98 10.09
C THR A 190 7.69 14.90 10.64
N HIS A 191 6.54 14.32 11.02
CA HIS A 191 5.43 15.03 11.63
C HIS A 191 4.43 14.06 12.30
N ALA A 192 3.45 14.58 13.02
CA ALA A 192 2.28 13.81 13.43
C ALA A 192 1.37 13.53 12.22
N HIS A 193 1.26 12.25 11.86
CA HIS A 193 0.58 11.78 10.66
C HIS A 193 -0.95 11.76 10.82
N ALA A 194 -1.66 12.38 9.88
CA ALA A 194 -3.13 12.37 9.81
C ALA A 194 -3.67 11.27 8.87
N ASP A 195 -2.82 10.78 7.96
CA ASP A 195 -3.13 9.82 6.91
C ASP A 195 -2.91 8.36 7.33
N HIS A 196 -2.06 8.13 8.35
CA HIS A 196 -1.80 6.81 8.87
C HIS A 196 -1.45 6.80 10.36
N ILE A 197 -1.50 5.61 10.96
CA ILE A 197 -1.02 5.37 12.32
C ILE A 197 0.49 5.09 12.24
N SER A 198 1.30 5.93 12.89
CA SER A 198 2.74 5.71 13.02
C SER A 198 3.02 4.44 13.83
N GLY A 199 3.94 3.63 13.33
CA GLY A 199 4.54 2.49 14.02
C GLY A 199 5.74 2.89 14.89
N GLY A 200 6.06 4.19 15.02
CA GLY A 200 7.32 4.64 15.58
C GLY A 200 7.51 4.27 17.05
N ALA A 201 6.49 4.54 17.88
CA ALA A 201 6.51 4.18 19.30
C ALA A 201 6.60 2.65 19.51
N GLU A 202 5.90 1.87 18.69
CA GLU A 202 5.92 0.40 18.78
C GLU A 202 7.28 -0.17 18.36
N LEU A 203 7.86 0.30 17.25
CA LEU A 203 9.19 -0.11 16.81
C LEU A 203 10.26 0.22 17.84
N ALA A 204 10.25 1.45 18.37
CA ALA A 204 11.19 1.87 19.40
C ALA A 204 11.11 0.99 20.65
N GLN A 205 9.90 0.65 21.09
CA GLN A 205 9.71 -0.26 22.21
C GLN A 205 10.25 -1.68 21.92
N ARG A 206 9.94 -2.25 20.75
CA ARG A 206 10.37 -3.60 20.38
C ARG A 206 11.89 -3.72 20.22
N LEU A 207 12.53 -2.66 19.70
CA LEU A 207 13.97 -2.64 19.39
C LEU A 207 14.82 -2.07 20.52
N GLY A 208 14.22 -1.39 21.51
CA GLY A 208 14.95 -0.72 22.58
C GLY A 208 15.75 0.49 22.10
N VAL A 209 15.24 1.21 21.09
CA VAL A 209 15.89 2.37 20.45
C VAL A 209 15.08 3.65 20.66
N PRO A 210 15.68 4.84 20.59
CA PRO A 210 14.94 6.09 20.74
C PRO A 210 14.01 6.35 19.54
N TYR A 211 12.82 6.86 19.85
CA TYR A 211 11.86 7.42 18.89
C TYR A 211 11.84 8.94 19.04
N TYR A 212 12.02 9.68 17.95
CA TYR A 212 12.01 11.13 17.94
C TYR A 212 10.80 11.70 17.19
N LEU A 213 10.20 12.72 17.80
CA LEU A 213 9.10 13.50 17.24
C LEU A 213 9.26 14.96 17.68
N HIS A 214 8.90 15.90 16.80
CA HIS A 214 8.93 17.31 17.17
C HIS A 214 7.87 17.61 18.25
N PRO A 215 8.19 18.30 19.35
CA PRO A 215 7.25 18.48 20.46
C PRO A 215 5.93 19.19 20.11
N TYR A 216 5.92 20.08 19.11
CA TYR A 216 4.66 20.65 18.60
C TYR A 216 3.68 19.62 18.04
N ASP A 217 4.19 18.52 17.50
CA ASP A 217 3.38 17.41 16.98
C ASP A 217 3.10 16.36 18.06
N GLY A 218 3.76 16.48 19.22
CA GLY A 218 3.41 15.79 20.45
C GLY A 218 2.30 16.46 21.25
N ILE A 219 1.60 17.46 20.71
CA ILE A 219 0.47 18.14 21.35
C ILE A 219 -0.78 17.90 20.51
N HIS A 220 -1.83 17.36 21.11
CA HIS A 220 -3.05 17.04 20.38
C HIS A 220 -3.80 18.33 20.00
N PRO A 221 -4.24 18.49 18.73
CA PRO A 221 -4.68 19.77 18.20
C PRO A 221 -6.04 20.26 18.74
N ILE A 222 -6.83 19.38 19.39
CA ILE A 222 -8.18 19.72 19.86
C ILE A 222 -8.19 20.08 21.35
N ASP A 223 -7.56 19.27 22.19
CA ASP A 223 -7.58 19.42 23.65
C ASP A 223 -6.26 19.97 24.23
N VAL A 224 -5.26 20.18 23.38
CA VAL A 224 -3.95 20.76 23.74
C VAL A 224 -3.22 19.93 24.80
N LEU A 225 -3.54 18.63 24.88
CA LEU A 225 -2.88 17.71 25.79
C LEU A 225 -1.60 17.14 25.17
N PRO A 226 -0.56 16.88 25.99
CA PRO A 226 0.65 16.23 25.50
C PRO A 226 0.36 14.77 25.12
N ALA A 227 1.16 14.25 24.20
CA ALA A 227 1.14 12.86 23.80
C ALA A 227 1.40 11.96 25.01
N LYS A 228 0.64 10.86 25.09
CA LYS A 228 0.79 9.84 26.13
C LYS A 228 1.85 8.79 25.78
N LEU A 229 2.37 8.83 24.56
CA LEU A 229 3.41 7.94 24.07
C LEU A 229 4.79 8.52 24.42
N PRO A 230 5.76 7.69 24.85
CA PRO A 230 7.12 8.17 25.09
C PRO A 230 7.81 8.50 23.77
N TYR A 231 8.43 9.67 23.70
CA TYR A 231 9.27 10.10 22.58
C TYR A 231 10.40 11.00 23.09
N GLN A 232 11.44 11.14 22.29
CA GLN A 232 12.53 12.10 22.49
C GLN A 232 12.23 13.35 21.67
N PRO A 233 12.45 14.56 22.21
CA PRO A 233 12.19 15.78 21.48
C PRO A 233 13.16 15.91 20.30
N LEU A 234 12.60 16.21 19.14
CA LEU A 234 13.33 16.51 17.92
C LEU A 234 13.40 18.02 17.69
N TRP A 235 14.58 18.55 17.36
CA TRP A 235 14.80 19.98 17.17
C TRP A 235 15.55 20.31 15.89
N ASP A 236 15.42 21.57 15.45
CA ASP A 236 16.17 22.11 14.31
C ASP A 236 17.69 21.97 14.50
N GLY A 237 18.40 21.62 13.43
CA GLY A 237 19.85 21.41 13.41
C GLY A 237 20.33 20.18 14.19
N GLN A 238 19.42 19.38 14.78
CA GLN A 238 19.80 18.16 15.48
C GLN A 238 20.35 17.13 14.49
N ARG A 239 21.53 16.59 14.81
CA ARG A 239 22.24 15.62 13.97
C ARG A 239 22.29 14.23 14.59
N PHE A 240 22.13 13.22 13.75
CA PHE A 240 22.22 11.81 14.10
C PHE A 240 23.29 11.13 13.26
N GLN A 241 24.17 10.37 13.91
CA GLN A 241 25.13 9.52 13.22
C GLN A 241 24.51 8.14 13.02
N VAL A 242 24.54 7.64 11.79
CA VAL A 242 24.11 6.28 11.42
C VAL A 242 25.24 5.71 10.56
N GLY A 243 26.02 4.77 11.11
CA GLY A 243 27.24 4.30 10.45
C GLY A 243 28.16 5.47 10.09
N GLU A 244 28.45 5.65 8.81
CA GLU A 244 29.25 6.76 8.29
C GLU A 244 28.41 7.96 7.85
N ALA A 245 27.09 7.79 7.68
CA ALA A 245 26.18 8.86 7.29
C ALA A 245 25.78 9.75 8.47
N THR A 246 25.59 11.05 8.18
CA THR A 246 25.05 12.02 9.12
C THR A 246 23.70 12.50 8.62
N ILE A 247 22.69 12.47 9.50
CA ILE A 247 21.34 12.95 9.21
C ILE A 247 21.11 14.22 10.00
N GLU A 248 20.74 15.31 9.33
CA GLU A 248 20.43 16.61 9.95
C GLU A 248 18.93 16.91 9.84
N THR A 249 18.33 17.27 10.97
CA THR A 249 16.95 17.75 11.05
C THR A 249 16.88 19.22 10.63
N ILE A 250 15.96 19.56 9.73
CA ILE A 250 15.62 20.94 9.37
C ILE A 250 14.14 21.17 9.70
N HIS A 251 13.85 22.09 10.62
CA HIS A 251 12.49 22.40 11.01
C HIS A 251 11.83 23.34 10.00
N ILE A 252 10.75 22.86 9.37
CA ILE A 252 10.04 23.57 8.30
C ILE A 252 8.52 23.60 8.59
N PRO A 253 8.09 24.34 9.64
CA PRO A 253 6.69 24.36 10.05
C PRO A 253 5.78 24.82 8.90
N GLY A 254 4.64 24.15 8.75
CA GLY A 254 3.70 24.40 7.65
C GLY A 254 2.59 23.37 7.62
N HIS A 255 2.86 22.18 7.08
CA HIS A 255 1.88 21.09 7.05
C HIS A 255 1.39 20.72 8.45
N THR A 256 2.32 20.63 9.40
CA THR A 256 2.08 20.65 10.84
C THR A 256 3.01 21.71 11.48
N LEU A 257 2.76 22.07 12.74
CA LEU A 257 3.64 22.98 13.48
C LEU A 257 5.00 22.34 13.79
N GLY A 258 5.05 21.01 13.94
CA GLY A 258 6.27 20.25 14.16
C GLY A 258 6.92 19.67 12.91
N ASN A 259 6.45 20.02 11.70
CA ASN A 259 6.96 19.41 10.48
C ASN A 259 8.47 19.65 10.29
N VAL A 260 9.21 18.58 10.05
CA VAL A 260 10.64 18.61 9.75
C VAL A 260 10.94 17.86 8.45
N VAL A 261 12.12 18.15 7.89
CA VAL A 261 12.75 17.31 6.86
C VAL A 261 14.11 16.84 7.35
N TYR A 262 14.57 15.73 6.77
CA TYR A 262 15.88 15.16 7.04
C TYR A 262 16.79 15.33 5.84
N LEU A 263 17.92 15.99 6.06
CA LEU A 263 19.03 16.07 5.11
C LEU A 263 19.99 14.91 5.40
N VAL A 264 20.27 14.11 4.38
CA VAL A 264 21.18 12.96 4.41
C VAL A 264 22.29 13.17 3.39
#